data_AF-A0A091U4T7-F1
#
_entry.id   AF-A0A091U4T7-F1
#
_cell.length_a   1.000
_cell.length_b   1.000
_cell.length_c   1.000
_cell.angle_alpha   90.00
_cell.angle_beta   90.00
_cell.angle_gamma   90.00
#
_symmetry.space_group_name_H-M   'P 1'
#
loop_
_entity.id
_entity.type
_entity.pdbx_description
1 polymer ?
#
loop_
_entity_poly.entity_id
_entity_poly.type
_entity_poly.pdbx_seq_one_letter_code
_entity_poly.pdbx_strand_id
1 'polypeptide(L)'
;LFFSSIPMCLLVNEHLSLLARKFPEVKFLKAIVNSCIQNYHDRCLPTILVYKTGEIKGRFIGVAECGGIYLKAEELEWKLAEVGAIETDLEENPKKDIMNMMTLSLQNISAHEDTKTKSSDVMKPHIT
;
A
#
# COMPACT_ATOMS: atom_id res chain seq x y z
N LEU A 1 11.14 13.03 2.64
CA LEU A 1 10.66 14.31 3.20
C LEU A 1 9.82 14.02 4.43
N PHE A 2 10.12 14.71 5.52
CA PHE A 2 9.58 14.43 6.85
C PHE A 2 9.07 15.70 7.51
N PHE A 3 7.99 15.57 8.27
CA PHE A 3 7.55 16.59 9.21
C PHE A 3 7.03 15.93 10.49
N SER A 4 7.56 16.34 11.66
CA SER A 4 7.31 15.67 12.94
C SER A 4 5.87 15.77 13.43
N SER A 5 5.14 16.79 12.99
CA SER A 5 3.72 16.98 13.35
C SER A 5 2.79 16.01 12.62
N ILE A 6 3.28 15.24 11.64
CA ILE A 6 2.49 14.27 10.89
C ILE A 6 2.78 12.86 11.44
N PRO A 7 1.79 12.18 12.05
CA PRO A 7 2.00 10.86 12.65
C PRO A 7 2.58 9.82 11.69
N MET A 8 2.12 9.81 10.44
CA MET A 8 2.61 8.89 9.42
C MET A 8 4.10 9.12 9.08
N CYS A 9 4.61 10.34 9.20
CA CYS A 9 6.04 10.61 9.04
C CYS A 9 6.87 9.98 10.17
N LEU A 10 6.34 9.95 11.39
CA LEU A 10 7.01 9.32 12.54
C LEU A 10 7.11 7.80 12.33
N LEU A 11 6.00 7.15 11.97
CA LEU A 11 5.94 5.71 11.70
C LEU A 11 6.94 5.31 10.61
N VAL A 12 6.90 5.99 9.45
CA VAL A 12 7.84 5.72 8.35
C VAL A 12 9.29 5.93 8.80
N ASN A 13 9.58 6.98 9.57
CA ASN A 13 10.94 7.24 10.05
C ASN A 13 11.44 6.15 11.02
N GLU A 14 10.57 5.60 11.87
CA GLU A 14 10.89 4.47 12.74
C GLU A 14 11.28 3.24 11.91
N HIS A 15 10.44 2.86 10.94
CA HIS A 15 10.72 1.72 10.06
C HIS A 15 11.99 1.92 9.25
N LEU A 16 12.20 3.10 8.65
CA LEU A 16 13.44 3.40 7.93
C LEU A 16 14.67 3.32 8.84
N SER A 17 14.54 3.62 10.14
CA SER A 17 15.65 3.49 11.10
C SER A 17 15.99 2.03 11.39
N LEU A 18 15.00 1.14 11.40
CA LEU A 18 15.20 -0.31 11.51
C LEU A 18 15.83 -0.87 10.22
N LEU A 19 15.30 -0.49 9.06
CA LEU A 19 15.81 -0.92 7.76
C LEU A 19 17.24 -0.44 7.51
N ALA A 20 17.61 0.76 7.98
CA ALA A 20 18.98 1.26 7.88
C ALA A 20 20.01 0.39 8.61
N ARG A 21 19.59 -0.31 9.69
CA ARG A 21 20.46 -1.26 10.39
C ARG A 21 20.52 -2.61 9.68
N LYS A 22 19.43 -3.02 9.04
CA LYS A 22 19.31 -4.29 8.31
C LYS A 22 20.04 -4.25 6.95
N PHE A 23 20.01 -3.11 6.27
CA PHE A 23 20.53 -2.90 4.92
C PHE A 23 21.62 -1.82 4.90
N PRO A 24 22.82 -2.10 5.46
CA PRO A 24 23.90 -1.13 5.59
C PRO A 24 24.45 -0.62 4.25
N GLU A 25 24.24 -1.35 3.15
CA GLU A 25 24.59 -0.97 1.79
C GLU A 25 23.70 0.14 1.21
N VAL A 26 22.54 0.39 1.82
CA VAL A 26 21.57 1.39 1.38
C VAL A 26 21.67 2.64 2.23
N LYS A 27 21.75 3.81 1.58
CA LYS A 27 21.84 5.10 2.26
C LYS A 27 20.45 5.65 2.58
N PHE A 28 20.06 5.60 3.85
CA PHE A 28 18.83 6.20 4.34
C PHE A 28 19.05 7.63 4.82
N LEU A 29 18.24 8.58 4.33
CA LEU A 29 18.32 9.99 4.70
C LEU A 29 16.93 10.54 5.02
N LYS A 30 16.90 11.50 5.95
CA LYS A 30 15.73 12.30 6.26
C LYS A 30 16.01 13.77 6.04
N ALA A 31 15.11 14.45 5.32
CA ALA A 31 15.10 15.90 5.16
C ALA A 31 13.80 16.46 5.77
N ILE A 32 13.95 17.49 6.62
CA ILE A 32 12.82 18.20 7.24
C ILE A 32 12.20 19.13 6.19
N VAL A 33 10.90 18.99 5.94
CA VAL A 33 10.26 19.64 4.78
C VAL A 33 10.39 21.17 4.81
N ASN A 34 10.17 21.79 5.97
CA ASN A 34 10.21 23.24 6.14
C ASN A 34 11.62 23.83 5.94
N SER A 35 12.68 23.01 6.05
CA SER A 35 14.04 23.48 5.84
C SER A 35 14.51 23.34 4.38
N CYS A 36 13.78 22.61 3.54
CA CYS A 36 14.24 22.32 2.17
C CYS A 36 13.24 22.73 1.08
N ILE A 37 11.94 22.80 1.36
CA ILE A 37 10.92 23.13 0.36
C ILE A 37 9.89 24.07 1.00
N GLN A 38 9.82 25.29 0.49
CA GLN A 38 8.81 26.26 0.93
C GLN A 38 7.41 25.81 0.49
N ASN A 39 6.43 25.90 1.40
CA ASN A 39 5.02 25.62 1.14
C ASN A 39 4.74 24.23 0.56
N TYR A 40 5.51 23.20 0.94
CA TYR A 40 5.18 21.83 0.55
C TYR A 40 3.88 21.38 1.24
N HIS A 41 2.93 20.83 0.48
CA HIS A 41 1.62 20.48 1.02
C HIS A 41 1.68 19.27 1.95
N ASP A 42 1.03 19.36 3.11
CA ASP A 42 0.98 18.27 4.11
C ASP A 42 0.38 16.97 3.56
N ARG A 43 -0.59 17.05 2.63
CA ARG A 43 -1.17 15.87 1.95
C ARG A 43 -0.15 15.04 1.17
N CYS A 44 0.97 15.64 0.80
CA CYS A 44 2.06 14.97 0.09
C CYS A 44 3.02 14.25 1.05
N LEU A 45 2.82 14.38 2.37
CA LEU A 45 3.69 13.78 3.38
C LEU A 45 3.09 12.47 3.95
N PRO A 46 3.95 11.50 4.32
CA PRO A 46 5.39 11.46 4.05
C PRO A 46 5.68 11.36 2.54
N THR A 47 6.87 11.78 2.12
CA THR A 47 7.36 11.53 0.75
C THR A 47 8.64 10.73 0.81
N ILE A 48 8.69 9.59 0.12
CA ILE A 48 9.91 8.76 -0.01
C ILE A 48 10.38 8.88 -1.47
N LEU A 49 11.65 9.23 -1.64
CA LEU A 49 12.32 9.29 -2.93
C LEU A 49 13.46 8.28 -2.91
N VAL A 50 13.49 7.39 -3.90
CA VAL A 50 14.53 6.38 -4.07
C VAL A 50 15.39 6.77 -5.27
N TYR A 51 16.70 6.89 -5.03
CA TYR A 51 17.68 7.17 -6.07
C TYR A 51 18.65 6.01 -6.20
N LYS A 52 19.00 5.64 -7.44
CA LYS A 52 20.05 4.67 -7.76
C LYS A 52 20.73 5.13 -9.04
N THR A 53 22.07 5.13 -9.05
CA THR A 53 22.89 5.54 -10.21
C THR A 53 22.50 6.90 -10.82
N GLY A 54 22.17 7.89 -9.98
CA GLY A 54 21.80 9.24 -10.41
C GLY A 54 20.35 9.42 -10.86
N GLU A 55 19.56 8.35 -10.93
CA GLU A 55 18.17 8.37 -11.39
C GLU A 55 17.18 8.12 -10.25
N ILE A 56 15.96 8.64 -10.39
CA ILE A 56 14.84 8.31 -9.49
C ILE A 56 14.29 6.94 -9.90
N LYS A 57 14.36 5.97 -8.99
CA LYS A 57 13.78 4.63 -9.17
C LYS A 57 12.39 4.49 -8.57
N GLY A 58 12.08 5.28 -7.54
CA GLY A 58 10.80 5.22 -6.85
C GLY A 58 10.41 6.56 -6.24
N ARG A 59 9.11 6.83 -6.27
CA ARG A 59 8.49 7.99 -5.64
C ARG A 59 7.19 7.55 -4.99
N PHE A 60 7.12 7.75 -3.67
CA PHE A 60 5.92 7.45 -2.90
C PHE A 60 5.50 8.74 -2.20
N ILE A 61 4.33 9.27 -2.55
CA ILE A 61 3.82 10.55 -2.05
C ILE A 61 2.57 10.32 -1.22
N GLY A 62 2.59 10.85 0.01
CA GLY A 62 1.46 10.82 0.91
C GLY A 62 1.23 9.46 1.55
N VAL A 63 0.22 9.41 2.42
CA VAL A 63 -0.08 8.27 3.28
C VAL A 63 -0.38 6.99 2.49
N ALA A 64 -1.20 7.09 1.44
CA ALA A 64 -1.63 5.93 0.67
C ALA A 64 -0.46 5.25 -0.05
N GLU A 65 0.35 6.02 -0.78
CA GLU A 65 1.50 5.47 -1.51
C GLU A 65 2.60 5.02 -0.55
N CYS A 66 2.75 5.65 0.62
CA CYS A 66 3.67 5.18 1.65
C CYS A 66 3.13 3.97 2.45
N GLY A 67 2.00 3.37 2.06
CA GLY A 67 1.53 2.08 2.58
C GLY A 67 0.45 2.14 3.67
N GLY A 68 -0.03 3.34 4.02
CA GLY A 68 -1.16 3.56 4.92
C GLY A 68 -0.77 3.66 6.40
N ILE A 69 -1.71 4.10 7.24
CA ILE A 69 -1.49 4.41 8.66
C ILE A 69 -1.10 3.21 9.54
N TYR A 70 -1.25 1.98 9.04
CA TYR A 70 -0.88 0.73 9.71
C TYR A 70 0.26 -0.01 9.01
N LEU A 71 1.11 0.73 8.29
CA LEU A 71 2.28 0.19 7.61
C LEU A 71 3.17 -0.60 8.57
N LYS A 72 3.51 -1.83 8.19
CA LYS A 72 4.53 -2.64 8.87
C LYS A 72 5.91 -2.44 8.27
N ALA A 73 6.97 -2.77 9.02
CA ALA A 73 8.34 -2.61 8.57
C ALA A 73 8.65 -3.49 7.35
N GLU A 74 8.16 -4.73 7.34
CA GLU A 74 8.32 -5.70 6.25
C GLU A 74 7.58 -5.26 4.98
N GLU A 75 6.43 -4.59 5.13
CA GLU A 75 5.70 -4.01 4.00
C GLU A 75 6.48 -2.85 3.38
N LEU A 76 7.13 -2.02 4.20
CA LEU A 76 7.99 -0.94 3.70
C LEU A 76 9.25 -1.49 3.04
N GLU A 77 9.86 -2.53 3.62
CA GLU A 77 10.97 -3.27 3.03
C GLU A 77 10.61 -3.79 1.65
N TRP A 78 9.48 -4.50 1.53
CA TRP A 78 8.99 -5.01 0.26
C TRP A 78 8.81 -3.89 -0.78
N LYS A 79 8.15 -2.78 -0.42
CA LYS A 79 7.97 -1.64 -1.35
C LYS A 79 9.28 -1.04 -1.84
N LEU A 80 10.30 -0.98 -0.98
CA LEU A 80 11.62 -0.50 -1.35
C LEU A 80 12.37 -1.51 -2.24
N ALA A 81 12.20 -2.81 -1.99
CA ALA A 81 12.74 -3.87 -2.83
C ALA A 81 12.10 -3.89 -4.23
N GLU A 82 10.78 -3.66 -4.34
CA GLU A 82 10.06 -3.59 -5.63
C GLU A 82 10.63 -2.53 -6.58
N VAL A 83 11.19 -1.44 -6.05
CA VAL A 83 11.84 -0.38 -6.84
C VAL A 83 13.37 -0.55 -6.92
N GLY A 84 13.89 -1.69 -6.47
CA GLY A 84 15.32 -2.06 -6.53
C GLY A 84 16.22 -1.26 -5.59
N ALA A 85 15.64 -0.68 -4.53
CA ALA A 85 16.38 0.08 -3.51
C ALA A 85 17.14 -0.83 -2.55
N ILE A 86 16.54 -1.99 -2.22
CA ILE A 86 17.00 -2.95 -1.21
C ILE A 86 16.95 -4.35 -1.83
N GLU A 87 17.87 -5.22 -1.45
CA GLU A 87 17.81 -6.66 -1.73
C GLU A 87 17.18 -7.36 -0.51
N THR A 88 15.91 -7.75 -0.61
CA THR A 88 15.15 -8.36 0.50
C THR A 88 15.21 -9.88 0.44
N ASP A 89 15.22 -10.52 1.62
CA ASP A 89 15.07 -11.97 1.76
C ASP A 89 13.60 -12.43 1.81
N LEU A 90 12.65 -11.48 1.77
CA LEU A 90 11.22 -11.82 1.74
C LEU A 90 10.89 -12.58 0.45
N GLU A 91 10.24 -13.74 0.58
CA GLU A 91 9.86 -14.57 -0.57
C GLU A 91 8.60 -14.04 -1.27
N GLU A 92 7.69 -13.40 -0.53
CA GLU A 92 6.46 -12.84 -1.08
C GLU A 92 6.00 -11.55 -0.38
N ASN A 93 5.06 -10.85 -1.04
CA ASN A 93 4.49 -9.62 -0.55
C ASN A 93 3.68 -9.87 0.74
N PRO A 94 4.03 -9.24 1.89
CA PRO A 94 3.34 -9.44 3.17
C PRO A 94 1.85 -9.06 3.18
N LYS A 95 1.35 -8.31 2.19
CA LYS A 95 -0.07 -7.94 2.06
C LYS A 95 -0.90 -8.90 1.20
N LYS A 96 -0.28 -9.88 0.55
CA LYS A 96 -0.92 -10.74 -0.45
C LYS A 96 -2.08 -11.57 0.14
N ASP A 97 -1.91 -12.08 1.36
CA ASP A 97 -2.93 -12.91 2.02
C ASP A 97 -4.25 -12.15 2.26
N ILE A 98 -4.16 -10.90 2.71
CA ILE A 98 -5.33 -10.06 2.99
C ILE A 98 -6.07 -9.77 1.68
N MET A 99 -5.34 -9.45 0.61
CA MET A 99 -5.93 -9.13 -0.68
C MET A 99 -6.64 -10.33 -1.29
N ASN A 100 -6.03 -11.51 -1.22
CA ASN A 100 -6.63 -12.76 -1.69
C ASN A 100 -7.94 -13.06 -0.96
N MET A 101 -7.96 -12.96 0.38
CA MET A 101 -9.18 -13.22 1.16
C MET A 101 -10.32 -12.23 0.85
N MET A 102 -9.98 -10.95 0.65
CA MET A 102 -10.97 -9.94 0.21
C MET A 102 -11.54 -10.28 -1.16
N THR A 103 -10.70 -10.66 -2.13
CA THR A 103 -11.17 -11.04 -3.47
C THR A 103 -12.06 -12.28 -3.47
N LEU A 104 -11.71 -13.31 -2.68
CA LEU A 104 -12.52 -14.52 -2.52
C LEU A 104 -13.90 -14.20 -1.90
N SER A 105 -13.92 -13.29 -0.92
CA SER A 105 -15.18 -12.86 -0.28
C SER A 105 -16.10 -12.12 -1.25
N LEU A 106 -15.56 -11.26 -2.12
CA LEU A 106 -16.33 -10.56 -3.15
C LEU A 106 -16.85 -11.51 -4.24
N GLN A 107 -16.06 -12.49 -4.64
CA GLN A 107 -16.47 -13.51 -5.62
C GLN A 107 -17.65 -14.35 -5.09
N ASN A 108 -17.61 -14.76 -3.81
CA ASN A 108 -18.71 -15.48 -3.18
C ASN A 108 -20.02 -14.68 -3.14
N ILE A 109 -19.97 -13.35 -3.02
CA ILE A 109 -21.17 -12.50 -3.06
C ILE A 109 -21.76 -12.45 -4.47
N SER A 110 -20.92 -12.31 -5.50
CA SER A 110 -21.38 -12.24 -6.89
C SER A 110 -22.03 -13.54 -7.39
N ALA A 111 -21.63 -14.69 -6.84
CA ALA A 111 -22.21 -15.99 -7.19
C ALA A 111 -23.64 -16.21 -6.65
N HIS A 112 -24.17 -15.30 -5.84
CA HIS A 112 -25.46 -15.45 -5.18
C HIS A 112 -26.60 -14.59 -5.77
N GLU A 113 -26.33 -13.74 -6.78
CA GLU A 113 -27.34 -12.92 -7.47
C GLU A 113 -28.02 -13.62 -8.66
N ASP A 114 -27.47 -14.73 -9.18
CA ASP A 114 -27.98 -15.39 -10.40
C ASP A 114 -29.09 -16.45 -10.16
N THR A 115 -29.58 -16.64 -8.93
CA THR A 115 -30.64 -17.62 -8.63
C THR A 115 -31.95 -16.99 -8.18
N LYS A 116 -32.45 -15.96 -8.89
CA LYS A 116 -33.88 -15.63 -8.81
C LYS A 116 -34.36 -14.96 -10.09
N THR A 117 -34.58 -15.72 -11.16
CA THR A 117 -35.71 -15.56 -12.12
C THR A 117 -35.60 -16.62 -13.22
N LYS A 118 -36.20 -17.81 -13.00
CA LYS A 118 -36.90 -18.76 -13.91
C LYS A 118 -37.51 -19.80 -12.94
N SER A 119 -38.71 -20.34 -13.00
CA SER A 119 -39.84 -20.36 -13.94
C SER A 119 -40.95 -21.14 -13.21
N SER A 120 -42.22 -20.75 -13.33
CA SER A 120 -43.31 -21.74 -13.28
C SER A 120 -44.52 -21.21 -14.05
N ASP A 121 -44.62 -21.66 -15.30
CA ASP A 121 -45.80 -21.59 -16.13
C ASP A 121 -46.79 -22.72 -15.75
N VAL A 122 -48.08 -22.47 -16.04
CA VAL A 122 -49.23 -23.39 -16.17
C VAL A 122 -50.05 -23.79 -14.92
N MET A 123 -51.25 -23.20 -14.79
CA MET A 123 -52.50 -23.99 -14.81
C MET A 123 -53.72 -23.10 -15.18
N LYS A 124 -54.34 -23.36 -16.34
CA LYS A 124 -55.74 -23.01 -16.62
C LYS A 124 -56.65 -24.04 -15.95
N PRO A 125 -57.86 -23.65 -15.51
CA PRO A 125 -59.06 -24.24 -16.13
C PRO A 125 -60.22 -23.23 -16.35
N HIS A 126 -61.34 -23.79 -16.79
CA HIS A 126 -62.36 -23.33 -17.74
C HIS A 126 -63.60 -22.61 -17.15
N ILE A 127 -64.24 -21.76 -18.00
CA ILE A 127 -65.69 -21.52 -18.27
C ILE A 127 -66.68 -21.28 -17.11
N THR A 128 -67.39 -20.14 -17.16
CA THR A 128 -68.79 -20.00 -17.64
C THR A 128 -69.00 -18.58 -18.18
#